data_AF-A0A968BYC9-F1
#
_entry.id   AF-A0A968BYC9-F1
#
_cell.length_a   1.000
_cell.length_b   1.000
_cell.length_c   1.000
_cell.angle_alpha   90.00
_cell.angle_beta   90.00
_cell.angle_gamma   90.00
#
_symmetry.space_group_name_H-M   'P 1'
#
loop_
_entity.id
_entity.type
_entity.pdbx_description
1 polymer ?
#
loop_
_entity_poly.entity_id
_entity_poly.type
_entity_poly.pdbx_seq_one_letter_code
_entity_poly.pdbx_strand_id
1 'polypeptide(L)'
;MGLTLLSHAVNLFLFASGRLALAAPAVIGESANPTDPLPQALVLTAIVISFAMTAFVVVLALRAAVELRNDHVDGVDPEEDWRP
;
A
#
# COMPACT_ATOMS: atom_id res chain seq x y z
N MET A 1 7.68 -0.45 7.73
CA MET A 1 8.40 -0.39 6.44
C MET A 1 8.12 -1.58 5.51
N GLY A 2 8.03 -2.83 5.99
CA GLY A 2 7.70 -3.97 5.11
C GLY A 2 6.34 -3.85 4.40
N LEU A 3 5.31 -3.39 5.10
CA LEU A 3 3.96 -3.17 4.55
C LEU A 3 3.92 -2.08 3.47
N THR A 4 4.70 -1.01 3.62
CA THR A 4 4.76 0.08 2.62
C THR A 4 5.46 -0.40 1.35
N LEU A 5 6.54 -1.18 1.48
CA LEU A 5 7.23 -1.80 0.34
C LEU A 5 6.33 -2.81 -0.39
N LEU A 6 5.59 -3.65 0.35
CA LEU A 6 4.64 -4.60 -0.23
C LEU A 6 3.52 -3.89 -0.99
N SER A 7 2.99 -2.80 -0.44
CA SER A 7 1.96 -2.00 -1.10
C SER A 7 2.45 -1.40 -2.43
N HIS A 8 3.67 -0.87 -2.47
CA HIS A 8 4.28 -0.40 -3.72
C HIS A 8 4.51 -1.54 -4.72
N ALA A 9 4.96 -2.72 -4.27
CA ALA A 9 5.16 -3.89 -5.13
C ALA A 9 3.85 -4.37 -5.77
N VAL A 10 2.74 -4.40 -5.03
CA VAL A 10 1.42 -4.74 -5.56
C VAL A 10 0.95 -3.74 -6.61
N ASN A 11 1.17 -2.44 -6.38
CA ASN A 11 0.83 -1.40 -7.36
C ASN A 11 1.62 -1.56 -8.67
N LEU A 12 2.92 -1.84 -8.59
CA LEU A 12 3.75 -2.10 -9.77
C LEU A 12 3.35 -3.40 -10.49
N PHE A 13 2.99 -4.45 -9.74
CA PHE A 13 2.52 -5.72 -10.30
C PHE A 13 1.21 -5.54 -11.10
N LEU A 14 0.24 -4.79 -10.56
CA LEU A 14 -1.01 -4.47 -11.26
C LEU A 14 -0.79 -3.59 -12.49
N PHE A 15 0.16 -2.66 -12.43
CA PHE A 15 0.53 -1.86 -13.60
C PHE A 15 1.20 -2.72 -14.69
N ALA A 16 2.07 -3.66 -14.30
CA ALA A 16 2.77 -4.54 -15.22
C ALA A 16 1.86 -5.59 -15.89
N SER A 17 0.82 -6.06 -15.19
CA SER A 17 -0.13 -7.04 -15.75
C SER A 17 -1.04 -6.46 -16.84
N GLY A 18 -1.18 -5.14 -16.92
CA GLY A 18 -2.07 -4.42 -17.84
C GLY A 18 -1.58 -4.26 -19.29
N ARG A 19 -0.46 -4.91 -19.66
CA ARG A 19 0.24 -4.74 -20.96
C ARG A 19 0.73 -3.29 -21.16
N LEU A 20 2.02 -3.06 -20.89
CA LEU A 20 2.64 -1.75 -21.08
C LEU A 20 2.69 -1.39 -22.58
N ALA A 21 1.76 -0.55 -23.04
CA ALA A 21 1.87 0.10 -24.33
C ALA A 21 2.48 1.50 -24.15
N LEU A 22 3.61 1.73 -24.80
CA LEU A 22 4.31 3.01 -24.79
C LEU A 22 3.50 4.03 -25.62
N ALA A 23 3.39 5.26 -25.12
CA ALA A 23 2.75 6.40 -25.82
C ALA A 23 1.27 6.20 -26.22
N ALA A 24 0.52 5.35 -25.50
CA ALA A 24 -0.89 5.09 -25.73
C ALA A 24 -1.72 5.38 -24.47
N PRO A 25 -1.89 6.65 -24.05
CA PRO A 25 -2.74 6.97 -22.91
C PRO A 25 -4.17 6.46 -23.15
N ALA A 26 -4.82 5.92 -22.11
CA ALA A 26 -6.22 5.47 -22.18
C ALA A 26 -7.18 6.68 -22.09
N VAL A 27 -6.94 7.69 -22.94
CA VAL A 27 -7.72 8.92 -23.07
C VAL A 27 -8.32 8.95 -24.46
N ILE A 28 -9.63 9.11 -24.54
CA ILE A 28 -10.36 9.13 -25.81
C ILE A 28 -9.90 10.33 -26.63
N GLY A 29 -9.39 10.08 -27.84
CA GLY A 29 -8.97 11.12 -28.79
C GLY A 29 -7.47 11.43 -28.80
N GLU A 30 -6.69 10.90 -27.86
CA GLU A 30 -5.26 11.25 -27.71
C GLU A 30 -4.30 10.27 -28.44
N SER A 31 -4.79 9.09 -28.84
CA SER A 31 -3.98 8.12 -29.59
C SER A 31 -4.80 7.31 -30.60
N ALA A 32 -4.16 6.94 -31.72
CA ALA A 32 -4.75 6.08 -32.75
C ALA A 32 -4.97 4.62 -32.28
N ASN A 33 -4.27 4.20 -31.22
CA ASN A 33 -4.42 2.92 -30.54
C ASN A 33 -4.36 3.13 -29.03
N PRO A 34 -5.50 3.45 -28.38
CA PRO A 34 -5.54 3.64 -26.92
C PRO A 34 -5.20 2.35 -26.17
N THR A 35 -4.49 2.47 -25.05
CA THR A 35 -4.30 1.36 -24.10
C THR A 35 -5.64 0.97 -23.47
N ASP A 36 -5.78 -0.30 -23.08
CA ASP A 36 -6.96 -0.78 -22.37
C ASP A 36 -7.20 0.07 -21.09
N PRO A 37 -8.37 0.71 -20.94
CA PRO A 37 -8.68 1.51 -19.76
C PRO A 37 -8.93 0.66 -18.50
N LEU A 38 -9.21 -0.64 -18.63
CA LEU A 38 -9.55 -1.51 -17.50
C LEU A 38 -8.38 -1.66 -16.49
N PRO A 39 -7.14 -2.00 -16.90
CA PRO A 39 -6.01 -2.03 -15.97
C PRO A 39 -5.73 -0.69 -15.28
N GLN A 40 -5.90 0.45 -15.97
CA GLN A 40 -5.68 1.76 -15.38
C GLN A 40 -6.69 2.09 -14.27
N ALA A 41 -7.97 1.77 -14.48
CA ALA A 41 -9.00 1.94 -13.47
C ALA A 41 -8.75 1.05 -12.23
N LEU A 42 -8.28 -0.17 -12.45
CA LEU A 42 -7.92 -1.11 -11.37
C LEU A 42 -6.69 -0.62 -10.57
N VAL A 43 -5.69 -0.04 -11.23
CA VAL A 43 -4.53 0.56 -10.55
C VAL A 43 -4.95 1.76 -9.70
N LEU A 44 -5.79 2.66 -10.20
CA LEU A 44 -6.29 3.80 -9.40
C LEU A 44 -7.05 3.32 -8.16
N THR A 45 -7.85 2.26 -8.31
CA THR A 45 -8.59 1.64 -7.21
C THR A 45 -7.64 1.04 -6.16
N ALA A 46 -6.60 0.32 -6.60
CA ALA A 46 -5.60 -0.27 -5.72
C ALA A 46 -4.78 0.80 -4.95
N ILE A 47 -4.48 1.94 -5.59
CA ILE A 47 -3.80 3.08 -4.95
C ILE A 47 -4.65 3.65 -3.82
N VAL A 48 -5.93 3.92 -4.06
CA VAL A 48 -6.83 4.51 -3.05
C VAL A 48 -7.03 3.56 -1.87
N ILE A 49 -7.24 2.27 -2.12
CA ILE A 49 -7.36 1.25 -1.06
C ILE A 49 -6.07 1.18 -0.23
N SER A 50 -4.92 1.14 -0.90
CA SER A 50 -3.61 1.08 -0.24
C SER A 50 -3.36 2.30 0.66
N PHE A 51 -3.72 3.48 0.18
CA PHE A 51 -3.60 4.72 0.96
C PHE A 51 -4.51 4.68 2.20
N ALA A 52 -5.78 4.29 2.03
CA ALA A 52 -6.73 4.20 3.14
C ALA A 52 -6.28 3.19 4.21
N MET A 53 -5.82 2.00 3.78
CA MET A 53 -5.29 0.97 4.69
C MET A 53 -4.04 1.44 5.43
N THR A 54 -3.12 2.15 4.75
CA THR A 54 -1.92 2.69 5.39
C THR A 54 -2.27 3.74 6.44
N ALA A 55 -3.18 4.67 6.13
CA ALA A 55 -3.64 5.67 7.07
C ALA A 55 -4.30 5.03 8.30
N PHE A 56 -5.13 4.00 8.10
CA PHE A 56 -5.76 3.25 9.18
C PHE A 56 -4.73 2.59 10.10
N VAL A 57 -3.75 1.88 9.53
CA VAL A 57 -2.68 1.23 10.31
C VAL A 57 -1.84 2.26 11.09
N VAL A 58 -1.54 3.42 10.50
CA VAL A 58 -0.80 4.49 11.18
C VAL A 58 -1.59 5.02 12.39
N VAL A 59 -2.89 5.25 12.24
CA VAL A 59 -3.74 5.69 13.37
C VAL A 59 -3.80 4.63 14.47
N LEU A 60 -3.91 3.34 14.12
CA LEU A 60 -3.87 2.25 15.09
C LEU A 60 -2.51 2.18 15.80
N ALA A 61 -1.40 2.31 15.08
CA ALA A 61 -0.06 2.30 15.67
C ALA A 61 0.14 3.47 16.64
N LEU A 62 -0.35 4.67 16.30
CA LEU A 62 -0.31 5.83 17.21
C LEU A 62 -1.15 5.61 18.47
N ARG A 63 -2.33 5.01 18.34
CA ARG A 63 -3.18 4.64 19.49
C ARG A 63 -2.46 3.64 20.40
N ALA A 64 -1.93 2.56 19.82
CA ALA A 64 -1.20 1.53 20.54
C ALA A 64 0.05 2.09 21.24
N ALA A 65 0.82 2.96 20.57
CA ALA A 65 1.99 3.59 21.17
C ALA A 65 1.64 4.47 22.39
N VAL A 66 0.51 5.18 22.35
CA VAL A 66 0.03 5.98 23.48
C VAL A 66 -0.45 5.10 24.64
N GLU A 67 -1.12 3.98 24.34
CA GLU A 67 -1.69 3.08 25.35
C GLU A 67 -0.65 2.16 25.99
N LEU A 68 0.20 1.52 25.19
CA LEU A 68 1.19 0.54 25.67
C LEU A 68 2.52 1.19 26.08
N ARG A 69 2.83 2.41 25.62
CA ARG A 69 4.13 3.09 25.83
C ARG A 69 5.34 2.25 25.41
N ASN A 70 5.10 1.24 24.56
CA ASN A 70 6.04 0.23 24.08
C ASN A 70 5.77 0.01 22.57
N ASP A 71 6.82 -0.19 21.78
CA ASP A 71 6.77 -0.47 20.32
C ASP A 71 6.99 -1.97 19.99
N HIS A 72 7.04 -2.83 21.02
CA HIS A 72 7.17 -4.28 20.86
C HIS A 72 5.87 -4.88 20.35
N VAL A 73 5.99 -5.72 19.32
CA VAL A 73 4.84 -6.29 18.60
C VAL A 73 4.04 -7.26 19.49
N ASP A 74 4.71 -7.84 20.47
CA ASP A 74 4.26 -8.82 21.46
C ASP A 74 3.56 -8.17 22.65
N GLY A 75 3.76 -6.86 22.85
CA GLY A 75 3.30 -6.13 24.03
C GLY A 75 4.02 -6.47 25.35
N VAL A 76 5.02 -7.36 25.34
CA VAL A 76 5.82 -7.73 26.52
C VAL A 76 7.06 -6.85 26.61
N ASP A 77 7.39 -6.33 27.79
CA ASP A 77 8.64 -5.60 28.00
C ASP A 77 9.73 -6.62 28.40
N PRO A 78 10.83 -6.79 27.62
CA PRO A 78 11.84 -7.81 27.90
C PRO A 78 12.56 -7.61 29.25
N GLU A 79 12.47 -6.43 29.86
CA GLU A 79 12.98 -6.16 31.21
C GLU A 79 12.06 -6.69 32.34
N GLU A 80 10.78 -6.96 32.07
CA GLU A 80 9.84 -7.50 33.06
C GLU A 80 9.96 -9.04 33.20
N ASP A 81 10.39 -9.72 32.12
CA ASP A 81 10.60 -11.18 32.06
C ASP A 81 11.89 -11.64 32.77
N TRP A 82 12.88 -10.76 32.95
CA TRP A 82 14.18 -11.08 33.59
C TRP A 82 14.23 -10.83 35.12
N ARG A 83 13.11 -10.99 35.84
CA ARG A 83 13.16 -10.97 37.33
C ARG A 83 13.34 -12.39 37.89
N PRO A 84 14.53 -12.78 38.39
CA PRO A 84 14.73 -14.06 39.05
C PRO A 84 13.98 -14.16 40.39
#